data_AF-A0AA43RP86-F1
#
_entry.id   AF-A0AA43RP86-F1
#
_cell.length_a   1.000
_cell.length_b   1.000
_cell.length_c   1.000
_cell.angle_alpha   90.00
_cell.angle_beta   90.00
_cell.angle_gamma   90.00
#
_symmetry.space_group_name_H-M   'P 1'
#
loop_
_entity.id
_entity.type
_entity.pdbx_description
1 polymer ?
#
loop_
_entity_poly.entity_id
_entity_poly.type
_entity_poly.pdbx_seq_one_letter_code
_entity_poly.pdbx_strand_id
1 'polypeptide(L)'
;MDYIIKLAFVLLIFIYSWFFQIQNQEWDMLRSMLKDANNIAVHDAAQELDETELTRGRLIIDPALAYDTFQHALQANLGLDNGLSPQVGSRFKNHVKIVKFDIIDDSDGVTFPLLYEDSEYGITKYIEGPSVIAVIETEHPLLISRAKTQEPIRVPAVQEYKFNK
;
A
#
# COMPACT_ATOMS: atom_id res chain seq x y z
N MET A 1 20.91 17.54 -45.54
CA MET A 1 19.48 17.25 -45.25
C MET A 1 19.32 15.87 -44.59
N ASP A 2 19.80 14.78 -45.21
CA ASP A 2 19.69 13.41 -44.66
C ASP A 2 20.30 13.24 -43.25
N TYR A 3 21.52 13.75 -43.02
CA TYR A 3 22.16 13.68 -41.70
C TYR A 3 21.43 14.46 -40.60
N ILE A 4 20.77 15.57 -40.95
CA ILE A 4 20.02 16.39 -39.99
C ILE A 4 18.76 15.65 -39.55
N ILE A 5 18.06 15.01 -40.51
CA ILE A 5 16.86 14.21 -40.24
C ILE A 5 17.23 12.99 -39.38
N LYS A 6 18.32 12.28 -39.73
CA LYS A 6 18.83 11.15 -38.94
C LYS A 6 19.20 11.56 -37.52
N LEU A 7 19.90 12.68 -37.36
CA LEU A 7 20.26 13.21 -36.05
C LEU A 7 19.01 13.58 -35.22
N ALA A 8 18.05 14.27 -35.83
CA ALA A 8 16.79 14.62 -35.17
C ALA A 8 16.03 13.38 -34.72
N PHE A 9 16.00 12.32 -35.55
CA PHE A 9 15.34 11.07 -35.23
C PHE A 9 16.02 10.33 -34.06
N VAL A 10 17.35 10.25 -34.05
CA VAL A 10 18.12 9.67 -32.93
C VAL A 10 17.88 10.46 -31.65
N LEU A 11 17.87 11.79 -31.72
CA LEU A 11 17.63 12.66 -30.57
C LEU A 11 16.20 12.48 -30.02
N LEU A 12 15.20 12.31 -30.90
CA LEU A 12 13.82 12.03 -30.50
C LEU A 12 13.71 10.68 -29.77
N ILE A 13 14.32 9.61 -30.31
CA ILE A 13 14.35 8.30 -29.64
C ILE A 13 15.00 8.41 -28.27
N PHE A 14 16.12 9.13 -28.18
CA PHE A 14 16.84 9.32 -26.93
C PHE A 14 15.97 10.02 -25.87
N ILE A 15 15.32 11.14 -26.24
CA ILE A 15 14.42 11.88 -25.35
C ILE A 15 13.25 10.98 -24.91
N TYR A 16 12.66 10.24 -25.82
CA TYR A 16 11.53 9.35 -25.50
C TYR A 16 11.96 8.23 -24.54
N SER A 17 13.11 7.60 -24.79
CA SER A 17 13.69 6.58 -23.91
C SER A 17 14.00 7.15 -22.52
N TRP A 18 14.48 8.39 -22.46
CA TRP A 18 14.77 9.07 -21.19
C TRP A 18 13.49 9.31 -20.38
N PHE A 19 12.45 9.86 -21.00
CA PHE A 19 11.18 10.08 -20.32
C PHE A 19 10.53 8.78 -19.84
N PHE A 20 10.63 7.71 -20.64
CA PHE A 20 10.18 6.38 -20.24
C PHE A 20 10.95 5.88 -19.00
N GLN A 21 12.27 6.09 -18.97
CA GLN A 21 13.10 5.73 -17.83
C GLN A 21 12.71 6.50 -16.56
N ILE A 22 12.51 7.82 -16.64
CA ILE A 22 12.06 8.63 -15.49
C ILE A 22 10.70 8.11 -14.99
N GLN A 23 9.76 7.83 -15.89
CA GLN A 23 8.42 7.38 -15.49
C GLN A 23 8.46 6.03 -14.76
N ASN A 24 9.30 5.09 -15.20
CA ASN A 24 9.47 3.81 -14.50
C ASN A 24 10.11 4.00 -13.12
N GLN A 25 11.13 4.86 -13.01
CA GLN A 25 11.77 5.16 -11.73
C GLN A 25 10.80 5.81 -10.73
N GLU A 26 9.95 6.74 -11.19
CA GLU A 26 8.89 7.33 -10.39
C GLU A 26 7.87 6.28 -9.93
N TRP A 27 7.48 5.35 -10.81
CA TRP A 27 6.58 4.25 -10.46
C TRP A 27 7.18 3.33 -9.39
N ASP A 28 8.43 2.89 -9.57
CA ASP A 28 9.14 2.03 -8.60
C ASP A 28 9.23 2.70 -7.23
N MET A 29 9.60 3.99 -7.21
CA MET A 29 9.71 4.77 -5.98
C MET A 29 8.36 4.90 -5.27
N LEU A 30 7.31 5.33 -5.97
CA LEU A 30 5.98 5.49 -5.38
C LEU A 30 5.43 4.16 -4.88
N ARG A 31 5.64 3.07 -5.63
CA ARG A 31 5.23 1.72 -5.20
C ARG A 31 5.97 1.27 -3.95
N SER A 32 7.27 1.52 -3.84
CA SER A 32 8.05 1.19 -2.64
C SER A 32 7.54 1.99 -1.44
N MET A 33 7.40 3.32 -1.57
CA MET A 33 6.88 4.17 -0.50
C MET A 33 5.50 3.73 -0.03
N LEU A 34 4.60 3.42 -0.97
CA LEU A 34 3.26 2.94 -0.66
C LEU A 34 3.30 1.60 0.07
N LYS A 35 4.17 0.68 -0.36
CA LYS A 35 4.34 -0.64 0.28
C LYS A 35 4.90 -0.52 1.69
N ASP A 36 5.92 0.32 1.88
CA ASP A 36 6.54 0.52 3.19
C ASP A 36 5.58 1.18 4.18
N ALA A 37 4.86 2.22 3.74
CA ALA A 37 3.84 2.86 4.57
C ALA A 37 2.69 1.90 4.90
N ASN A 38 2.22 1.09 3.95
CA ASN A 38 1.18 0.10 4.23
C ASN A 38 1.65 -0.94 5.26
N ASN A 39 2.90 -1.43 5.13
CA ASN A 39 3.48 -2.36 6.09
C ASN A 39 3.58 -1.76 7.51
N ILE A 40 3.99 -0.50 7.63
CA ILE A 40 4.03 0.20 8.92
C ILE A 40 2.61 0.36 9.48
N ALA A 41 1.66 0.78 8.64
CA ALA A 41 0.29 1.00 9.07
C ALA A 41 -0.40 -0.28 9.54
N VAL A 42 -0.28 -1.40 8.82
CA VAL A 42 -0.80 -2.70 9.31
C VAL A 42 -0.05 -3.19 10.53
N HIS A 43 1.23 -2.82 10.68
CA HIS A 43 2.00 -3.12 11.87
C HIS A 43 1.42 -2.46 13.11
N ASP A 44 1.23 -1.15 13.05
CA ASP A 44 0.71 -0.38 14.17
C ASP A 44 -0.74 -0.77 14.48
N ALA A 45 -1.57 -0.96 13.44
CA ALA A 45 -2.96 -1.41 13.59
C ALA A 45 -3.08 -2.79 14.25
N ALA A 46 -2.17 -3.72 13.95
CA ALA A 46 -2.20 -5.06 14.56
C ALA A 46 -1.89 -5.04 16.07
N GLN A 47 -1.38 -3.92 16.62
CA GLN A 47 -1.08 -3.77 18.04
C GLN A 47 -2.27 -3.25 18.87
N GLU A 48 -3.32 -2.76 18.22
CA GLU A 48 -4.50 -2.19 18.88
C GLU A 48 -5.43 -3.28 19.43
N LEU A 49 -4.97 -4.00 20.45
CA LEU A 49 -5.74 -5.05 21.12
C LEU A 49 -6.78 -4.47 22.08
N ASP A 50 -7.92 -5.14 22.19
CA ASP A 50 -8.90 -4.89 23.25
C ASP A 50 -8.30 -5.35 24.60
N GLU A 51 -7.92 -4.38 25.44
CA GLU A 51 -7.33 -4.63 26.76
C GLU A 51 -8.23 -5.51 27.66
N THR A 52 -9.55 -5.37 27.54
CA THR A 52 -10.49 -6.15 28.37
C THR A 52 -10.47 -7.61 27.97
N GLU A 53 -10.34 -7.89 26.67
CA GLU A 53 -10.26 -9.25 26.13
C GLU A 53 -8.90 -9.88 26.32
N LEU A 54 -7.84 -9.07 26.26
CA LEU A 54 -6.49 -9.49 26.59
C LEU A 54 -6.39 -10.02 28.02
N THR A 55 -7.04 -9.39 29.01
CA THR A 55 -7.08 -9.90 30.39
C THR A 55 -7.82 -11.23 30.55
N ARG A 56 -8.67 -11.58 29.58
CA ARG A 56 -9.39 -12.86 29.51
C ARG A 56 -8.61 -13.91 28.72
N GLY A 57 -7.41 -13.58 28.23
CA GLY A 57 -6.57 -14.46 27.44
C GLY A 57 -7.01 -14.60 25.99
N ARG A 58 -7.85 -13.70 25.49
CA ARG A 58 -8.25 -13.64 24.07
C ARG A 58 -7.50 -12.52 23.38
N LEU A 59 -6.99 -12.79 22.18
CA LEU A 59 -6.29 -11.79 21.38
C LEU A 59 -7.28 -11.26 20.33
N ILE A 60 -8.00 -10.20 20.72
CA ILE A 60 -8.99 -9.52 19.87
C ILE A 60 -8.47 -8.13 19.57
N ILE A 61 -8.44 -7.75 18.30
CA ILE A 61 -8.00 -6.43 17.84
C ILE A 61 -9.23 -5.51 17.83
N ASP A 62 -9.13 -4.32 18.44
CA ASP A 62 -10.20 -3.32 18.40
C ASP A 62 -10.29 -2.76 16.97
N PRO A 63 -11.40 -3.00 16.24
CA PRO A 63 -11.49 -2.62 14.85
C PRO A 63 -11.53 -1.09 14.64
N ALA A 64 -12.08 -0.34 15.59
CA ALA A 64 -12.19 1.11 15.48
C ALA A 64 -10.82 1.77 15.74
N LEU A 65 -10.12 1.33 16.79
CA LEU A 65 -8.77 1.82 17.09
C LEU A 65 -7.77 1.39 16.02
N ALA A 66 -7.80 0.12 15.59
CA ALA A 66 -6.93 -0.38 14.54
C ALA A 66 -7.08 0.39 13.23
N TYR A 67 -8.31 0.72 12.82
CA TYR A 67 -8.55 1.51 11.61
C TYR A 67 -8.06 2.96 11.75
N ASP A 68 -8.27 3.60 12.90
CA ASP A 68 -7.79 4.96 13.14
C ASP A 68 -6.26 5.03 13.17
N THR A 69 -5.61 4.11 13.89
CA THR A 69 -4.14 3.95 13.93
C THR A 69 -3.59 3.66 12.53
N PHE A 70 -4.23 2.77 11.76
CA PHE A 70 -3.88 2.49 10.37
C PHE A 70 -3.92 3.76 9.51
N GLN A 71 -5.02 4.50 9.58
CA GLN A 71 -5.21 5.71 8.77
C GLN A 71 -4.21 6.80 9.17
N HIS A 72 -3.97 6.99 10.47
CA HIS A 72 -3.01 7.95 10.98
C HIS A 72 -1.57 7.61 10.55
N ALA A 73 -1.19 6.33 10.62
CA ALA A 73 0.12 5.86 10.15
C ALA A 73 0.29 6.12 8.64
N LEU A 74 -0.72 5.89 7.81
CA LEU A 74 -0.66 6.23 6.38
C LEU A 74 -0.50 7.74 6.16
N GLN A 75 -1.26 8.56 6.88
CA GLN A 75 -1.18 10.02 6.77
C GLN A 75 0.21 10.53 7.11
N ALA A 76 0.78 10.07 8.23
CA ALA A 76 2.10 10.47 8.69
C ALA A 76 3.22 10.03 7.73
N ASN A 77 3.16 8.80 7.21
CA ASN A 77 4.23 8.25 6.36
C ASN A 77 4.17 8.74 4.91
N LEU A 78 2.98 9.04 4.38
CA LEU A 78 2.79 9.45 2.99
C LEU A 78 2.54 10.95 2.82
N GLY A 79 2.43 11.70 3.92
CA GLY A 79 2.12 13.13 3.93
C GLY A 79 0.72 13.40 3.38
N LEU A 80 -0.28 12.70 3.92
CA LEU A 80 -1.69 12.82 3.49
C LEU A 80 -2.51 13.61 4.51
N ASP A 81 -3.62 14.17 4.06
CA ASP A 81 -4.62 14.76 4.93
C ASP A 81 -5.61 13.72 5.48
N ASN A 82 -6.59 14.20 6.26
CA ASN A 82 -7.64 13.36 6.85
C ASN A 82 -8.47 12.58 5.82
N GLY A 83 -8.52 13.06 4.58
CA GLY A 83 -9.19 12.40 3.47
C GLY A 83 -8.22 11.64 2.58
N LEU A 84 -7.05 11.23 3.07
CA LEU A 84 -5.99 10.50 2.34
C LEU A 84 -5.58 11.16 1.01
N SER A 85 -5.77 12.48 0.93
CA SER A 85 -5.32 13.28 -0.21
C SER A 85 -3.93 13.83 0.07
N PRO A 86 -3.02 13.87 -0.91
CA PRO A 86 -1.66 14.33 -0.68
C PRO A 86 -1.62 15.80 -0.24
N GLN A 87 -0.88 16.07 0.83
CA GLN A 87 -0.62 17.44 1.28
C GLN A 87 0.50 18.10 0.46
N VAL A 88 0.64 19.41 0.61
CA VAL A 88 1.75 20.16 0.03
C VAL A 88 3.07 19.59 0.56
N GLY A 89 3.90 19.08 -0.35
CA GLY A 89 5.18 18.43 -0.02
C GLY A 89 5.15 16.91 -0.11
N SER A 90 3.99 16.27 -0.24
CA SER A 90 3.91 14.84 -0.56
C SER A 90 4.45 14.56 -1.96
N ARG A 91 5.05 13.38 -2.14
CA ARG A 91 5.49 12.87 -3.44
C ARG A 91 4.31 12.37 -4.29
N PHE A 92 3.18 12.06 -3.65
CA PHE A 92 1.98 11.61 -4.31
C PHE A 92 1.22 12.79 -4.90
N LYS A 93 0.65 12.60 -6.10
CA LYS A 93 -0.17 13.61 -6.77
C LYS A 93 -1.66 13.32 -6.68
N ASN A 94 -1.98 12.04 -6.46
CA ASN A 94 -3.32 11.50 -6.49
C ASN A 94 -3.66 10.94 -5.12
N HIS A 95 -4.95 10.93 -4.82
CA HIS A 95 -5.51 10.39 -3.60
C HIS A 95 -5.11 8.91 -3.40
N VAL A 96 -4.79 8.54 -2.17
CA VAL A 96 -4.52 7.15 -1.77
C VAL A 96 -5.81 6.57 -1.22
N LYS A 97 -6.21 5.41 -1.73
CA LYS A 97 -7.43 4.73 -1.30
C LYS A 97 -7.09 3.49 -0.48
N ILE A 98 -7.83 3.28 0.59
CA ILE A 98 -7.88 2.00 1.29
C ILE A 98 -8.98 1.18 0.61
N VAL A 99 -8.58 0.19 -0.18
CA VAL A 99 -9.55 -0.67 -0.92
C VAL A 99 -9.92 -1.90 -0.13
N LYS A 100 -9.09 -2.28 0.84
CA LYS A 100 -9.35 -3.39 1.73
C LYS A 100 -8.71 -3.14 3.09
N PHE A 101 -9.45 -3.43 4.16
CA PHE A 101 -8.97 -3.45 5.54
C PHE A 101 -9.77 -4.51 6.28
N ASP A 102 -9.13 -5.65 6.53
CA ASP A 102 -9.71 -6.81 7.20
C ASP A 102 -8.89 -7.12 8.44
N ILE A 103 -9.58 -7.54 9.49
CA ILE A 103 -9.00 -8.05 10.72
C ILE A 103 -9.44 -9.50 10.83
N ILE A 104 -8.50 -10.38 11.18
CA ILE A 104 -8.77 -11.78 11.47
C ILE A 104 -8.24 -12.07 12.86
N ASP A 105 -9.09 -12.41 13.80
CA ASP A 105 -8.69 -12.67 15.19
C ASP A 105 -9.55 -13.75 15.88
N ASP A 106 -9.40 -13.88 17.20
CA ASP A 106 -10.13 -14.89 17.98
C ASP A 106 -11.66 -14.70 17.96
N SER A 107 -12.17 -13.51 17.60
CA SER A 107 -13.60 -13.21 17.53
C SER A 107 -14.28 -13.85 16.31
N ASP A 108 -13.52 -14.11 15.24
CA ASP A 108 -14.02 -14.76 14.02
C ASP A 108 -14.26 -16.27 14.19
N GLY A 109 -13.86 -16.84 15.33
CA GLY A 109 -13.94 -18.27 15.60
C GLY A 109 -13.03 -19.12 14.71
N VAL A 110 -12.03 -18.49 14.08
CA VAL A 110 -11.02 -19.18 13.28
C VAL A 110 -10.01 -19.89 14.19
N THR A 111 -9.39 -20.94 13.67
CA THR A 111 -8.30 -21.63 14.36
C THR A 111 -7.02 -21.40 13.56
N PHE A 112 -6.00 -20.89 14.23
CA PHE A 112 -4.68 -20.69 13.64
C PHE A 112 -3.84 -21.98 13.73
N PRO A 113 -2.98 -22.27 12.73
CA PRO A 113 -2.73 -21.48 11.52
C PRO A 113 -3.87 -21.55 10.49
N LEU A 114 -4.13 -20.43 9.82
CA LEU A 114 -5.14 -20.30 8.77
C LEU A 114 -4.46 -19.95 7.44
N LEU A 115 -4.89 -20.58 6.33
CA LEU A 115 -4.51 -20.14 5.00
C LEU A 115 -5.45 -19.01 4.57
N TYR A 116 -4.91 -17.79 4.48
CA TYR A 116 -5.64 -16.63 3.96
C TYR A 116 -5.40 -16.49 2.46
N GLU A 117 -6.47 -16.52 1.68
CA GLU A 117 -6.46 -16.36 0.23
C GLU A 117 -7.39 -15.24 -0.22
N ASP A 118 -6.84 -14.32 -1.00
CA ASP A 118 -7.56 -13.25 -1.67
C ASP A 118 -7.09 -13.19 -3.13
N SER A 119 -7.92 -13.74 -4.04
CA SER A 119 -7.60 -13.79 -5.47
C SER A 119 -7.74 -12.44 -6.17
N GLU A 120 -8.50 -11.50 -5.60
CA GLU A 120 -8.67 -10.15 -6.14
C GLU A 120 -7.39 -9.34 -5.99
N TYR A 121 -6.70 -9.49 -4.85
CA TYR A 121 -5.47 -8.76 -4.54
C TYR A 121 -4.20 -9.64 -4.55
N GLY A 122 -4.33 -10.90 -4.95
CA GLY A 122 -3.21 -11.85 -5.09
C GLY A 122 -2.52 -12.16 -3.77
N ILE A 123 -3.27 -12.20 -2.66
CA ILE A 123 -2.74 -12.52 -1.33
C ILE A 123 -2.93 -14.01 -1.09
N THR A 124 -1.84 -14.71 -0.78
CA THR A 124 -1.87 -16.10 -0.34
C THR A 124 -0.82 -16.26 0.74
N LYS A 125 -1.25 -16.39 1.99
CA LYS A 125 -0.34 -16.47 3.13
C LYS A 125 -0.94 -17.30 4.27
N TYR A 126 -0.11 -18.13 4.89
CA TYR A 126 -0.44 -18.73 6.18
C TYR A 126 -0.26 -17.69 7.28
N ILE A 127 -1.31 -17.46 8.07
CA ILE A 127 -1.28 -16.60 9.24
C ILE A 127 -1.31 -17.49 10.49
N GLU A 128 -0.39 -17.26 11.43
CA GLU A 128 -0.21 -18.08 12.63
C GLU A 128 -0.97 -17.53 13.85
N GLY A 129 -1.59 -16.35 13.71
CA GLY A 129 -2.34 -15.69 14.77
C GLY A 129 -3.12 -14.48 14.28
N PRO A 130 -3.73 -13.72 15.21
CA PRO A 130 -4.50 -12.53 14.91
C PRO A 130 -3.73 -11.58 14.00
N SER A 131 -4.39 -11.06 12.97
CA SER A 131 -3.74 -10.36 11.87
C SER A 131 -4.58 -9.21 11.33
N VAL A 132 -3.90 -8.17 10.84
CA VAL A 132 -4.48 -7.09 10.03
C VAL A 132 -4.02 -7.26 8.59
N ILE A 133 -4.97 -7.25 7.67
CA ILE A 133 -4.76 -7.32 6.23
C ILE A 133 -5.27 -6.02 5.61
N ALA A 134 -4.42 -5.33 4.86
CA ALA A 134 -4.84 -4.12 4.16
C ALA A 134 -4.29 -4.07 2.74
N VAL A 135 -5.10 -3.51 1.84
CA VAL A 135 -4.68 -3.18 0.49
C VAL A 135 -4.97 -1.71 0.25
N ILE A 136 -3.93 -1.00 -0.16
CA ILE A 136 -4.06 0.40 -0.56
C ILE A 136 -3.67 0.58 -2.01
N GLU A 137 -4.27 1.57 -2.66
CA GLU A 137 -3.99 1.89 -4.04
C GLU A 137 -3.82 3.39 -4.29
N THR A 138 -3.03 3.72 -5.31
CA THR A 138 -2.98 5.06 -5.89
C THR A 138 -2.84 4.96 -7.40
N GLU A 139 -3.14 6.05 -8.10
CA GLU A 139 -3.05 6.08 -9.55
C GLU A 139 -1.59 5.99 -10.04
N HIS A 140 -1.41 5.39 -11.22
CA HIS A 140 -0.11 5.30 -11.86
C HIS A 140 0.44 6.69 -12.24
N PRO A 141 1.71 7.03 -11.97
CA PRO A 141 2.31 8.28 -12.41
C PRO A 141 2.36 8.35 -13.94
N LEU A 142 1.84 9.44 -14.52
CA LEU A 142 1.86 9.68 -15.96
C LEU A 142 2.80 10.85 -16.27
N LEU A 143 3.86 10.58 -17.03
CA LEU A 143 4.72 11.60 -17.64
C LEU A 143 4.53 11.64 -19.15
N ILE A 144 4.35 10.49 -19.78
CA ILE A 144 3.95 10.37 -21.18
C ILE A 144 2.52 9.83 -21.23
N SER A 145 1.64 10.51 -21.97
CA SER A 145 0.28 10.01 -22.22
C SER A 145 0.35 8.73 -23.05
N ARG A 146 -0.32 7.67 -22.58
CA ARG A 146 -0.45 6.39 -23.28
C ARG A 146 -1.88 6.22 -23.76
N ALA A 147 -2.05 5.50 -24.87
CA ALA A 147 -3.36 5.16 -25.41
C ALA A 147 -4.20 4.26 -24.49
N LYS A 148 -3.57 3.55 -23.53
CA LYS A 148 -4.23 2.68 -22.57
C LYS A 148 -4.01 3.23 -21.15
N THR A 149 -5.10 3.35 -20.38
CA THR A 149 -5.04 3.67 -18.95
C THR A 149 -4.24 2.58 -18.24
N GLN A 150 -3.24 2.99 -17.46
CA GLN A 150 -2.46 2.06 -16.66
C GLN A 150 -3.23 1.69 -15.41
N GLU A 151 -3.07 0.44 -14.97
CA GLU A 151 -3.67 -0.01 -13.72
C GLU A 151 -3.08 0.80 -12.54
N PRO A 152 -3.89 1.05 -11.49
CA PRO A 152 -3.39 1.71 -10.29
C PRO A 152 -2.28 0.88 -9.64
N ILE A 153 -1.38 1.57 -8.94
CA ILE A 153 -0.40 0.94 -8.07
C ILE A 153 -1.17 0.38 -6.88
N ARG A 154 -1.21 -0.95 -6.75
CA ARG A 154 -1.82 -1.66 -5.62
C ARG A 154 -0.76 -2.36 -4.81
N VAL A 155 -0.80 -2.21 -3.49
CA VAL A 155 0.14 -2.88 -2.58
C VAL A 155 -0.61 -3.54 -1.44
N PRO A 156 -0.63 -4.89 -1.36
CA PRO A 156 -1.18 -5.59 -0.21
C PRO A 156 -0.17 -5.61 0.95
N ALA A 157 -0.65 -5.62 2.18
CA ALA A 157 0.13 -5.85 3.39
C ALA A 157 -0.65 -6.76 4.35
N VAL A 158 0.08 -7.63 5.04
CA VAL A 158 -0.47 -8.56 6.03
C VAL A 158 0.48 -8.55 7.21
N GLN A 159 -0.01 -8.14 8.38
CA GLN A 159 0.74 -8.21 9.62
C GLN A 159 0.01 -9.11 10.61
N GLU A 160 0.76 -10.04 11.19
CA GLU A 160 0.35 -10.81 12.37
C GLU A 160 0.76 -10.07 13.64
N TYR A 161 -0.12 -10.08 14.65
CA TYR A 161 0.22 -9.66 15.99
C TYR A 161 1.34 -10.54 16.53
N LYS A 162 2.40 -9.90 17.04
CA LYS A 162 3.50 -10.57 17.73
C LYS A 162 3.65 -9.97 19.11
N PHE A 163 3.56 -10.83 20.12
CA PHE A 163 3.87 -10.44 21.48
C PHE A 163 5.38 -10.17 21.58
N ASN A 164 5.77 -8.90 21.63
CA ASN A 164 7.15 -8.51 21.94
C ASN A 164 7.42 -8.86 23.41
N LYS A 165 8.20 -9.93 23.62
CA LYS A 165 8.71 -10.30 24.95
C LYS A 165 9.82 -9.36 25.40
#